data_AF-Q0MYX5-F1
#
_entry.id   AF-Q0MYX5-F1
#
_cell.length_a   1.000
_cell.length_b   1.000
_cell.length_c   1.000
_cell.angle_alpha   90.00
_cell.angle_beta   90.00
_cell.angle_gamma   90.00
#
_symmetry.space_group_name_H-M   'P 1'
#
loop_
_entity.id
_entity.type
_entity.pdbx_description
1 polymer ?
#
loop_
_entity_poly.entity_id
_entity_poly.type
_entity_poly.pdbx_seq_one_letter_code
_entity_poly.pdbx_strand_id
1 'polypeptide(L)'
;MDNAFEWIAEGNPLCTESTYPYTSGAGLTGTCKKACNGEVSLTSHKDVPSGDEDALRAAVAKQPVSVAIEADKSAFQLYQSGVIDSASCGKELDHGVLVVGYGTDTATGKDYWKIKNSWGGTWGEEGFVRVVQGKNMCGISSQASYPKGVHMAAPTPPTPPGPPPKTTTHYGDPKAGCLSDEIEVQVQGLGGDFCSSACSLFKPCPTDVPSSVTAKPMCALKEAGTLKEYCALVCAPAEDVVDGQIRDQKKADGACGASASCKMAGAGVGICTYDD
;
A
#
# COMPACT_ATOMS: atom_id res chain seq x y z
N MET A 1 17.41 -10.25 9.82
CA MET A 1 16.30 -9.27 9.67
C MET A 1 15.25 -9.52 10.75
N ASP A 2 15.72 -9.94 11.91
CA ASP A 2 14.94 -10.87 12.74
C ASP A 2 13.98 -10.14 13.64
N ASN A 3 14.41 -9.00 14.18
CA ASN A 3 13.56 -8.07 14.93
C ASN A 3 12.28 -7.69 14.15
N ALA A 4 12.34 -7.56 12.82
CA ALA A 4 11.15 -7.25 12.03
C ALA A 4 10.19 -8.45 11.96
N PHE A 5 10.72 -9.67 11.82
CA PHE A 5 9.91 -10.88 11.88
C PHE A 5 9.33 -11.09 13.29
N GLU A 6 10.12 -10.90 14.34
CA GLU A 6 9.66 -10.98 15.74
C GLU A 6 8.52 -10.01 16.01
N TRP A 7 8.67 -8.75 15.59
CA TRP A 7 7.62 -7.75 15.74
C TRP A 7 6.30 -8.19 15.08
N ILE A 8 6.35 -8.80 13.89
CA ILE A 8 5.15 -9.35 13.24
C ILE A 8 4.62 -10.58 14.02
N ALA A 9 5.50 -11.46 14.50
CA ALA A 9 5.15 -12.65 15.27
C ALA A 9 4.44 -12.33 16.61
N GLU A 10 4.75 -11.18 17.21
CA GLU A 10 4.08 -10.64 18.40
C GLU A 10 2.63 -10.20 18.13
N GLY A 11 2.15 -10.31 16.89
CA GLY A 11 0.79 -9.98 16.50
C GLY A 11 0.61 -8.54 16.04
N ASN A 12 1.70 -7.81 15.80
CA ASN A 12 1.60 -6.46 15.24
C ASN A 12 1.21 -6.50 13.75
N PRO A 13 0.41 -5.53 13.27
CA PRO A 13 -0.16 -5.59 11.93
C PRO A 13 0.90 -5.34 10.85
N LEU A 14 1.05 -6.29 9.93
CA LEU A 14 1.73 -6.05 8.66
C LEU A 14 0.70 -5.70 7.58
N CYS A 15 0.74 -4.44 7.14
CA CYS A 15 -0.17 -3.90 6.13
C CYS A 15 0.32 -4.18 4.70
N THR A 16 -0.61 -4.15 3.74
CA THR A 16 -0.25 -4.08 2.32
C THR A 16 0.34 -2.71 1.97
N GLU A 17 1.19 -2.66 0.95
CA GLU A 17 1.76 -1.40 0.46
C GLU A 17 0.68 -0.38 0.06
N SER A 18 -0.46 -0.85 -0.46
CA SER A 18 -1.59 0.02 -0.81
C SER A 18 -2.25 0.68 0.41
N THR A 19 -2.29 0.00 1.56
CA THR A 19 -2.90 0.51 2.79
C THR A 19 -1.89 1.26 3.68
N TYR A 20 -0.60 0.95 3.53
CA TYR A 20 0.49 1.63 4.20
C TYR A 20 1.65 1.93 3.24
N PRO A 21 1.53 2.98 2.40
CA PRO A 21 2.56 3.30 1.42
C PRO A 21 3.89 3.70 2.05
N TYR A 22 4.98 3.32 1.40
CA TYR A 22 6.32 3.71 1.79
C TYR A 22 6.55 5.22 1.59
N THR A 23 6.75 5.96 2.68
CA THR A 23 6.95 7.43 2.65
C THR A 23 8.40 7.85 2.85
N SER A 24 9.26 6.97 3.36
CA SER A 24 10.62 7.32 3.77
C SER A 24 11.64 7.41 2.63
N GLY A 25 11.21 7.24 1.37
CA GLY A 25 12.09 7.28 0.19
C GLY A 25 12.82 8.62 -0.02
N ALA A 26 12.31 9.70 0.57
CA ALA A 26 12.95 11.02 0.56
C ALA A 26 13.78 11.31 1.84
N GLY A 27 14.04 10.30 2.67
CA GLY A 27 14.74 10.46 3.96
C GLY A 27 13.87 11.06 5.07
N LEU A 28 12.55 11.11 4.88
CA LEU A 28 11.60 11.62 5.86
C LEU A 28 11.06 10.49 6.73
N THR A 29 11.39 10.51 8.02
CA THR A 29 10.83 9.57 8.99
C THR A 29 9.38 9.95 9.29
N GLY A 30 8.45 9.09 8.89
CA GLY A 30 7.04 9.22 9.25
C GLY A 30 6.76 8.85 10.72
N THR A 31 5.55 9.11 11.17
CA THR A 31 5.03 8.59 12.44
C THR A 31 4.38 7.22 12.24
N CYS A 32 4.41 6.36 13.26
CA CYS A 32 3.70 5.07 13.23
C CYS A 32 2.19 5.30 13.17
N LYS A 33 1.53 4.77 12.14
CA LYS A 33 0.08 4.86 11.95
C LYS A 33 -0.57 3.51 12.22
N LYS A 34 -1.76 3.50 12.79
CA LYS A 34 -2.62 2.29 12.83
C LYS A 34 -3.56 2.34 11.62
N ALA A 35 -3.04 1.98 10.45
CA ALA A 35 -3.74 2.13 9.17
C ALA A 35 -4.42 0.83 8.69
N CYS A 36 -4.11 -0.32 9.29
CA CYS A 36 -4.72 -1.59 8.93
C CYS A 36 -4.78 -2.54 10.14
N ASN A 37 -5.56 -3.62 10.01
CA ASN A 37 -5.69 -4.68 11.02
C ASN A 37 -4.69 -5.84 10.85
N GLY A 38 -3.71 -5.69 9.95
CA GLY A 38 -2.74 -6.73 9.60
C GLY A 38 -3.34 -7.73 8.62
N GLU A 39 -2.82 -7.75 7.39
CA GLU A 39 -3.26 -8.69 6.34
C GLU A 39 -2.34 -9.92 6.26
N VAL A 40 -1.16 -9.83 6.86
CA VAL A 40 -0.18 -10.91 6.90
C VAL A 40 0.25 -11.12 8.34
N SER A 41 0.28 -12.39 8.74
CA SER A 41 0.82 -12.84 10.02
C SER A 41 1.89 -13.89 9.78
N LEU A 42 2.75 -14.09 10.77
CA LEU A 42 3.72 -15.16 10.79
C LEU A 42 3.86 -15.68 12.23
N THR A 43 4.32 -16.92 12.38
CA THR A 43 4.46 -17.56 13.71
C THR A 43 5.84 -17.35 14.34
N SER A 44 6.88 -17.32 13.51
CA SER A 44 8.27 -17.12 13.94
C SER A 44 9.15 -16.85 12.73
N HIS A 45 10.46 -16.70 12.92
CA HIS A 45 11.45 -16.82 11.86
C HIS A 45 12.39 -17.99 12.12
N LYS A 46 13.29 -18.24 11.17
CA LYS A 46 14.39 -19.18 11.31
C LYS A 46 15.65 -18.63 10.65
N ASP A 47 16.75 -18.73 11.37
CA ASP A 47 18.07 -18.41 10.85
C ASP A 47 18.67 -19.57 10.06
N VAL A 48 19.39 -19.21 9.02
CA VAL A 48 20.31 -20.10 8.31
C VAL A 48 21.65 -20.09 9.06
N PRO A 49 22.30 -21.24 9.27
CA PRO A 49 23.62 -21.28 9.89
C PRO A 49 24.62 -20.35 9.19
N SER A 50 25.32 -19.53 9.98
CA SER A 50 26.23 -18.52 9.44
C SER A 50 27.35 -19.17 8.62
N GLY A 51 27.58 -18.64 7.42
CA GLY A 51 28.59 -19.10 6.47
C GLY A 51 28.19 -20.33 5.65
N ASP A 52 27.04 -20.96 5.93
CA ASP A 52 26.62 -22.20 5.28
C ASP A 52 25.78 -21.90 4.02
N GLU A 53 26.46 -21.80 2.88
CA GLU A 53 25.81 -21.55 1.59
C GLU A 53 24.96 -22.73 1.10
N ASP A 54 25.22 -23.96 1.54
CA ASP A 54 24.40 -25.12 1.21
C ASP A 54 23.06 -25.08 1.96
N ALA A 55 23.10 -24.72 3.25
CA ALA A 55 21.89 -24.47 4.04
C ALA A 55 21.09 -23.27 3.49
N LEU A 56 21.78 -22.21 3.06
CA LEU A 56 21.14 -21.07 2.38
C LEU A 56 20.46 -21.54 1.10
N ARG A 57 21.13 -22.35 0.28
CA ARG A 57 20.58 -22.89 -0.98
C ARG A 57 19.32 -23.71 -0.72
N ALA A 58 19.36 -24.58 0.30
CA ALA A 58 18.23 -25.40 0.70
C ALA A 58 17.05 -24.57 1.22
N ALA A 59 17.29 -23.41 1.84
CA ALA A 59 16.25 -22.48 2.25
C ALA A 59 15.65 -21.72 1.05
N VAL A 60 16.51 -21.17 0.18
CA VAL A 60 16.12 -20.42 -1.03
C VAL A 60 15.29 -21.27 -1.99
N ALA A 61 15.59 -22.58 -2.09
CA ALA A 61 14.82 -23.53 -2.89
C ALA A 61 13.34 -23.65 -2.46
N LYS A 62 12.99 -23.24 -1.24
CA LYS A 62 11.64 -23.34 -0.67
C LYS A 62 10.91 -22.00 -0.68
N GLN A 63 11.63 -20.90 -0.48
CA GLN A 63 11.08 -19.55 -0.42
C GLN A 63 12.23 -18.52 -0.50
N PRO A 64 11.93 -17.24 -0.80
CA PRO A 64 12.92 -16.18 -0.68
C PRO A 64 13.49 -16.07 0.75
N VAL A 65 14.78 -15.71 0.86
CA VAL A 65 15.50 -15.58 2.13
C VAL A 65 16.08 -14.18 2.26
N SER A 66 15.80 -13.51 3.37
CA SER A 66 16.39 -12.22 3.69
C SER A 66 17.84 -12.42 4.09
N VAL A 67 18.77 -11.67 3.51
CA VAL A 67 20.20 -11.73 3.84
C VAL A 67 20.77 -10.33 4.05
N ALA A 68 21.79 -10.22 4.89
CA ALA A 68 22.63 -9.02 4.96
C ALA A 68 23.88 -9.20 4.08
N ILE A 69 24.31 -8.13 3.44
CA ILE A 69 25.53 -8.05 2.62
C ILE A 69 26.29 -6.77 2.95
N GLU A 70 27.55 -6.67 2.53
CA GLU A 70 28.28 -5.41 2.41
C GLU A 70 28.01 -4.79 1.03
N ALA A 71 27.44 -3.58 1.02
CA ALA A 71 27.04 -2.86 -0.18
C ALA A 71 27.70 -1.47 -0.32
N ASP A 72 28.47 -1.01 0.67
CA ASP A 72 29.22 0.25 0.59
C ASP A 72 30.44 0.21 -0.36
N LYS A 73 30.79 -0.97 -0.89
CA LYS A 73 31.93 -1.15 -1.81
C LYS A 73 31.57 -0.87 -3.27
N SER A 74 32.54 -0.32 -4.02
CA SER A 74 32.36 0.05 -5.43
C SER A 74 31.94 -1.12 -6.33
N ALA A 75 32.38 -2.34 -6.01
CA ALA A 75 31.99 -3.55 -6.73
C ALA A 75 30.48 -3.80 -6.66
N PHE A 76 29.82 -3.38 -5.58
CA PHE A 76 28.38 -3.47 -5.44
C PHE A 76 27.70 -2.18 -5.93
N GLN A 77 28.11 -1.01 -5.45
CA GLN A 77 27.47 0.28 -5.79
C GLN A 77 27.34 0.52 -7.29
N LEU A 78 28.39 0.19 -8.05
CA LEU A 78 28.48 0.46 -9.49
C LEU A 78 28.07 -0.74 -10.35
N TYR A 79 27.49 -1.79 -9.75
CA TYR A 79 27.05 -2.96 -10.49
C TYR A 79 26.02 -2.62 -11.57
N GLN A 80 26.23 -3.19 -12.77
CA GLN A 80 25.32 -3.04 -13.91
C GLN A 80 24.81 -4.39 -14.40
N SER A 81 25.68 -5.39 -14.54
CA SER A 81 25.32 -6.74 -14.98
C SER A 81 26.42 -7.76 -14.70
N GLY A 82 26.11 -9.04 -14.91
CA GLY A 82 27.04 -10.16 -14.74
C GLY A 82 27.04 -10.73 -13.33
N VAL A 83 27.96 -11.64 -13.04
CA VAL A 83 28.11 -12.23 -11.70
C VAL A 83 29.22 -11.52 -10.94
N ILE A 84 28.90 -10.89 -9.80
CA ILE A 84 29.89 -10.32 -8.89
C ILE A 84 30.73 -11.46 -8.32
N ASP A 85 32.01 -11.45 -8.67
CA ASP A 85 33.03 -12.36 -8.17
C ASP A 85 34.33 -11.58 -7.93
N SER A 86 34.31 -10.69 -6.93
CA SER A 86 35.45 -9.83 -6.59
C SER A 86 35.62 -9.72 -5.09
N ALA A 87 36.83 -9.99 -4.59
CA ALA A 87 37.18 -9.84 -3.18
C ALA A 87 36.96 -8.40 -2.66
N SER A 88 36.90 -7.41 -3.55
CA SER A 88 36.59 -6.02 -3.21
C SER A 88 35.15 -5.80 -2.73
N CYS A 89 34.26 -6.81 -2.78
CA CYS A 89 32.91 -6.69 -2.23
C CYS A 89 32.90 -6.70 -0.69
N GLY A 90 33.91 -7.30 -0.05
CA GLY A 90 34.04 -7.37 1.41
C GLY A 90 33.04 -8.32 2.10
N LYS A 91 32.93 -8.22 3.45
CA LYS A 91 32.04 -8.98 4.35
C LYS A 91 31.55 -8.18 5.60
N GLU A 92 31.83 -6.87 5.71
CA GLU A 92 31.34 -5.97 6.75
C GLU A 92 29.89 -5.56 6.45
N LEU A 93 28.93 -6.31 6.98
CA LEU A 93 27.53 -6.23 6.58
C LEU A 93 26.89 -4.88 6.95
N ASP A 94 26.26 -4.23 5.99
CA ASP A 94 25.65 -2.90 6.14
C ASP A 94 24.29 -2.75 5.44
N HIS A 95 23.89 -3.74 4.62
CA HIS A 95 22.72 -3.62 3.74
C HIS A 95 21.89 -4.90 3.71
N GLY A 96 20.57 -4.74 3.85
CA GLY A 96 19.60 -5.85 3.82
C GLY A 96 18.99 -6.03 2.43
N VAL A 97 19.02 -7.27 1.93
CA VAL A 97 18.50 -7.64 0.59
C VAL A 97 17.76 -8.97 0.64
N LEU A 98 17.16 -9.38 -0.49
CA LEU A 98 16.36 -10.61 -0.59
C LEU A 98 16.93 -11.54 -1.66
N VAL A 99 17.39 -12.73 -1.25
CA VAL A 99 17.72 -13.79 -2.20
C VAL A 99 16.44 -14.44 -2.67
N VAL A 100 16.16 -14.36 -3.97
CA VAL A 100 14.92 -14.86 -4.59
C VAL A 100 15.13 -16.12 -5.42
N GLY A 101 16.39 -16.54 -5.59
CA GLY A 101 16.74 -17.73 -6.35
C GLY A 101 18.24 -17.88 -6.54
N TYR A 102 18.63 -18.86 -7.33
CA TYR A 102 20.00 -19.12 -7.74
C TYR A 102 20.02 -19.81 -9.11
N GLY A 103 21.18 -19.83 -9.76
CA GLY A 103 21.35 -20.51 -11.03
C GLY A 103 22.80 -20.54 -11.47
N THR A 104 23.04 -20.98 -12.69
CA THR A 104 24.36 -20.99 -13.32
C THR A 104 24.35 -20.01 -14.48
N ASP A 105 25.33 -19.11 -14.51
CA ASP A 105 25.50 -18.15 -15.60
C ASP A 105 25.98 -18.89 -16.86
N THR A 106 25.20 -18.86 -17.93
CA THR A 106 25.47 -19.64 -19.14
C THR A 106 26.69 -19.16 -19.91
N ALA A 107 27.14 -17.92 -19.69
CA ALA A 107 28.30 -17.35 -20.38
C ALA A 107 29.62 -17.73 -19.69
N THR A 108 29.64 -17.77 -18.36
CA THR A 108 30.86 -17.99 -17.56
C THR A 108 30.90 -19.36 -16.86
N GLY A 109 29.78 -20.06 -16.78
CA GLY A 109 29.64 -21.31 -16.02
C GLY A 109 29.65 -21.12 -14.51
N LYS A 110 29.59 -19.88 -14.00
CA LYS A 110 29.61 -19.60 -12.56
C LYS A 110 28.22 -19.75 -11.95
N ASP A 111 28.15 -20.44 -10.81
CA ASP A 111 26.94 -20.45 -10.00
C ASP A 111 26.76 -19.12 -9.27
N TYR A 112 25.52 -18.62 -9.23
CA TYR A 112 25.16 -17.34 -8.64
C TYR A 112 23.89 -17.38 -7.79
N TRP A 113 23.84 -16.49 -6.81
CA TRP A 113 22.63 -16.05 -6.12
C TRP A 113 21.93 -14.96 -6.91
N LYS A 114 20.62 -15.06 -7.13
CA LYS A 114 19.80 -13.97 -7.67
C LYS A 114 19.21 -13.18 -6.51
N ILE A 115 19.58 -11.91 -6.41
CA ILE A 115 19.25 -11.05 -5.27
C ILE A 115 18.41 -9.88 -5.76
N LYS A 116 17.26 -9.64 -5.12
CA LYS A 116 16.44 -8.46 -5.30
C LYS A 116 16.96 -7.34 -4.39
N ASN A 117 17.31 -6.21 -4.97
CA ASN A 117 17.74 -5.01 -4.25
C ASN A 117 16.56 -4.01 -4.09
N SER A 118 16.78 -2.94 -3.33
CA SER A 118 15.79 -1.90 -3.03
C SER A 118 16.17 -0.51 -3.59
N TRP A 119 17.12 -0.43 -4.53
CA TRP A 119 17.61 0.83 -5.13
C TRP A 119 16.95 1.21 -6.46
N GLY A 120 15.76 0.66 -6.72
CA GLY A 120 14.99 0.93 -7.94
C GLY A 120 15.39 0.08 -9.14
N GLY A 121 14.51 0.05 -10.15
CA GLY A 121 14.69 -0.81 -11.33
C GLY A 121 15.78 -0.36 -12.31
N THR A 122 16.29 0.86 -12.17
CA THR A 122 17.38 1.39 -13.03
C THR A 122 18.77 0.93 -12.61
N TRP A 123 18.89 0.31 -11.42
CA TRP A 123 20.15 -0.17 -10.90
C TRP A 123 20.34 -1.66 -11.23
N GLY A 124 21.55 -2.07 -11.59
CA GLY A 124 21.88 -3.45 -11.90
C GLY A 124 21.01 -4.04 -13.02
N GLU A 125 20.63 -5.30 -12.86
CA GLU A 125 19.81 -6.05 -13.79
C GLU A 125 18.33 -5.88 -13.41
N GLU A 126 17.73 -4.73 -13.77
CA GLU A 126 16.33 -4.40 -13.46
C GLU A 126 16.03 -4.37 -11.94
N GLY A 127 16.98 -3.88 -11.14
CA GLY A 127 16.92 -3.86 -9.67
C GLY A 127 17.43 -5.14 -9.00
N PHE A 128 17.98 -6.08 -9.78
CA PHE A 128 18.60 -7.30 -9.28
C PHE A 128 20.12 -7.28 -9.44
N VAL A 129 20.76 -8.15 -8.66
CA VAL A 129 22.20 -8.44 -8.76
C VAL A 129 22.43 -9.94 -8.68
N ARG A 130 23.45 -10.41 -9.40
CA ARG A 130 23.93 -11.78 -9.32
C ARG A 130 25.27 -11.81 -8.60
N VAL A 131 25.38 -12.63 -7.55
CA VAL A 131 26.58 -12.75 -6.70
C VAL A 131 27.04 -14.20 -6.72
N VAL A 132 28.34 -14.45 -6.89
CA VAL A 132 28.90 -15.81 -7.01
C VAL A 132 28.62 -16.66 -5.76
N GLN A 133 28.32 -17.94 -5.96
CA GLN A 133 28.18 -18.92 -4.88
C GLN A 133 29.55 -19.46 -4.41
N GLY A 134 29.58 -20.01 -3.19
CA GLY A 134 30.69 -20.78 -2.63
C GLY A 134 31.87 -19.95 -2.11
N LYS A 135 31.70 -18.64 -1.96
CA LYS A 135 32.77 -17.72 -1.48
C LYS A 135 32.36 -16.87 -0.28
N ASN A 136 31.12 -17.00 0.18
CA ASN A 136 30.41 -16.06 1.03
C ASN A 136 30.66 -14.63 0.54
N MET A 137 30.45 -14.42 -0.77
CA MET A 137 30.77 -13.18 -1.46
C MET A 137 29.88 -12.05 -0.94
N CYS A 138 30.47 -10.88 -0.67
CA CYS A 138 29.80 -9.76 -0.01
C CYS A 138 29.23 -10.09 1.39
N GLY A 139 29.61 -11.23 1.98
CA GLY A 139 29.08 -11.69 3.27
C GLY A 139 27.65 -12.27 3.22
N ILE A 140 27.15 -12.64 2.03
CA ILE A 140 25.75 -13.06 1.80
C ILE A 140 25.23 -14.20 2.69
N SER A 141 26.09 -15.13 3.13
CA SER A 141 25.68 -16.24 4.01
C SER A 141 25.97 -15.98 5.49
N SER A 142 26.46 -14.80 5.86
CA SER A 142 26.84 -14.48 7.24
C SER A 142 25.62 -14.25 8.15
N GLN A 143 24.57 -13.58 7.66
CA GLN A 143 23.33 -13.32 8.39
C GLN A 143 22.13 -13.48 7.47
N ALA A 144 21.55 -14.68 7.46
CA ALA A 144 20.43 -15.03 6.60
C ALA A 144 19.28 -15.62 7.41
N SER A 145 18.06 -15.16 7.16
CA SER A 145 16.88 -15.60 7.89
C SER A 145 15.61 -15.51 7.05
N TYR A 146 14.61 -16.30 7.43
CA TYR A 146 13.33 -16.37 6.72
C TYR A 146 12.15 -16.58 7.67
N PRO A 147 10.96 -16.08 7.32
CA PRO A 147 9.78 -16.24 8.15
C PRO A 147 9.23 -17.68 8.09
N LYS A 148 8.48 -18.05 9.13
CA LYS A 148 7.84 -19.35 9.34
C LYS A 148 6.37 -19.17 9.70
N GLY A 149 5.54 -20.09 9.20
CA GLY A 149 4.10 -20.06 9.44
C GLY A 149 3.45 -18.78 8.92
N VAL A 150 3.93 -18.29 7.77
CA VAL A 150 3.34 -17.12 7.12
C VAL A 150 1.91 -17.49 6.72
N HIS A 151 0.96 -16.72 7.20
CA HIS A 151 -0.44 -16.81 6.85
C HIS A 151 -0.90 -15.45 6.38
N MET A 152 -1.24 -15.36 5.10
CA MET A 152 -2.01 -14.22 4.61
C MET A 152 -3.44 -14.43 5.09
N ALA A 153 -3.98 -13.45 5.81
CA ALA A 153 -5.41 -13.38 5.98
C ALA A 153 -6.01 -13.48 4.57
N ALA A 154 -6.99 -14.37 4.38
CA ALA A 154 -7.72 -14.39 3.13
C ALA A 154 -8.13 -12.95 2.83
N PRO A 155 -7.99 -12.45 1.58
CA PRO A 155 -8.61 -11.18 1.24
C PRO A 155 -10.03 -11.29 1.77
N THR A 156 -10.48 -10.33 2.58
CA THR A 156 -11.90 -10.24 2.91
C THR A 156 -12.61 -10.43 1.58
N PRO A 157 -13.43 -11.49 1.42
CA PRO A 157 -14.15 -11.70 0.17
C PRO A 157 -14.75 -10.36 -0.21
N PRO A 158 -14.68 -9.93 -1.49
CA PRO A 158 -15.53 -8.81 -1.90
C PRO A 158 -16.90 -9.16 -1.36
N THR A 159 -17.47 -8.23 -0.59
CA THR A 159 -18.82 -8.37 -0.04
C THR A 159 -19.65 -8.95 -1.18
N PRO A 160 -20.36 -10.08 -0.98
CA PRO A 160 -21.17 -10.69 -2.05
C PRO A 160 -21.91 -9.56 -2.75
N PRO A 161 -21.95 -9.51 -4.10
CA PRO A 161 -22.59 -8.40 -4.79
C PRO A 161 -23.91 -8.15 -4.10
N GLY A 162 -24.02 -6.95 -3.53
CA GLY A 162 -25.22 -6.54 -2.83
C GLY A 162 -26.41 -6.84 -3.76
N PRO A 163 -27.61 -7.05 -3.19
CA PRO A 163 -28.81 -7.11 -4.02
C PRO A 163 -28.75 -5.96 -5.04
N PRO A 164 -29.13 -6.20 -6.31
CA PRO A 164 -29.00 -5.21 -7.38
C PRO A 164 -29.46 -3.85 -6.87
N PRO A 165 -28.71 -2.76 -7.16
CA PRO A 165 -28.98 -1.45 -6.58
C PRO A 165 -30.46 -1.13 -6.77
N LYS A 166 -31.16 -0.83 -5.66
CA LYS A 166 -32.53 -0.30 -5.77
C LYS A 166 -32.53 1.14 -6.28
N THR A 167 -31.36 1.76 -6.31
CA THR A 167 -31.08 3.11 -6.78
C THR A 167 -30.82 3.09 -8.29
N THR A 168 -31.35 4.08 -9.00
CA THR A 168 -31.13 4.28 -10.45
C THR A 168 -30.36 5.57 -10.75
N THR A 169 -29.82 6.21 -9.72
CA THR A 169 -29.14 7.51 -9.77
C THR A 169 -27.90 7.46 -8.89
N HIS A 170 -26.89 8.29 -9.20
CA HIS A 170 -25.67 8.41 -8.41
C HIS A 170 -25.92 9.06 -7.04
N TYR A 171 -24.92 9.04 -6.16
CA TYR A 171 -24.93 9.66 -4.82
C TYR A 171 -26.00 9.08 -3.87
N GLY A 172 -26.37 7.82 -4.11
CA GLY A 172 -27.33 7.09 -3.29
C GLY A 172 -26.78 6.65 -1.94
N ASP A 173 -27.69 6.11 -1.14
CA ASP A 173 -27.40 5.42 0.12
C ASP A 173 -26.73 4.06 -0.16
N PRO A 174 -25.49 3.82 0.35
CA PRO A 174 -24.79 2.55 0.23
C PRO A 174 -25.61 1.34 0.70
N LYS A 175 -26.53 1.49 1.69
CA LYS A 175 -27.43 0.41 2.14
C LYS A 175 -28.39 -0.06 1.05
N ALA A 176 -28.73 0.80 0.10
CA ALA A 176 -29.54 0.46 -1.06
C ALA A 176 -28.71 -0.08 -2.24
N GLY A 177 -27.38 -0.13 -2.09
CA GLY A 177 -26.41 -0.50 -3.11
C GLY A 177 -25.96 0.71 -3.95
N CYS A 178 -24.67 0.76 -4.27
CA CYS A 178 -24.09 1.74 -5.18
C CYS A 178 -24.15 1.27 -6.64
N LEU A 179 -24.19 2.22 -7.58
CA LEU A 179 -24.10 1.90 -9.00
C LEU A 179 -22.74 1.26 -9.35
N SER A 180 -22.65 0.63 -10.52
CA SER A 180 -21.47 -0.15 -10.91
C SER A 180 -20.17 0.66 -11.05
N ASP A 181 -20.27 1.97 -11.24
CA ASP A 181 -19.15 2.90 -11.32
C ASP A 181 -18.97 3.77 -10.06
N GLU A 182 -19.70 3.43 -9.00
CA GLU A 182 -19.61 4.04 -7.69
C GLU A 182 -18.98 3.11 -6.67
N ILE A 183 -18.38 3.72 -5.65
CA ILE A 183 -17.93 3.05 -4.44
C ILE A 183 -18.61 3.67 -3.22
N GLU A 184 -18.75 2.89 -2.16
CA GLU A 184 -19.12 3.41 -0.83
C GLU A 184 -17.94 4.23 -0.29
N VAL A 185 -18.20 5.49 0.06
CA VAL A 185 -17.21 6.42 0.60
C VAL A 185 -17.58 6.81 2.03
N GLN A 186 -16.60 6.68 2.92
CA GLN A 186 -16.65 7.25 4.27
C GLN A 186 -15.48 8.23 4.43
N VAL A 187 -15.80 9.48 4.78
CA VAL A 187 -14.77 10.51 4.97
C VAL A 187 -14.32 10.52 6.43
N GLN A 188 -13.00 10.41 6.66
CA GLN A 188 -12.45 10.38 8.01
C GLN A 188 -12.86 11.64 8.81
N GLY A 189 -13.54 11.43 9.94
CA GLY A 189 -14.01 12.51 10.81
C GLY A 189 -15.37 13.10 10.41
N LEU A 190 -15.99 12.59 9.34
CA LEU A 190 -17.35 12.92 8.94
C LEU A 190 -18.30 11.79 9.34
N GLY A 191 -19.47 12.13 9.87
CA GLY A 191 -20.51 11.14 10.16
C GLY A 191 -21.25 10.73 8.89
N GLY A 192 -21.46 9.42 8.73
CA GLY A 192 -22.18 8.84 7.61
C GLY A 192 -21.32 8.38 6.43
N ASP A 193 -21.99 7.81 5.44
CA ASP A 193 -21.44 7.29 4.19
C ASP A 193 -22.26 7.79 2.98
N PHE A 194 -21.79 7.53 1.76
CA PHE A 194 -22.50 7.80 0.51
C PHE A 194 -21.84 7.07 -0.65
N CYS A 195 -22.60 6.81 -1.72
CA CYS A 195 -22.05 6.32 -2.98
C CYS A 195 -21.37 7.45 -3.75
N SER A 196 -20.21 7.17 -4.34
CA SER A 196 -19.45 8.17 -5.10
C SER A 196 -18.74 7.57 -6.30
N SER A 197 -18.82 8.27 -7.42
CA SER A 197 -18.03 7.97 -8.62
C SER A 197 -16.70 8.73 -8.60
N ALA A 198 -15.65 8.12 -9.16
CA ALA A 198 -14.38 8.81 -9.40
C ALA A 198 -14.52 9.92 -10.45
N CYS A 199 -13.83 11.05 -10.24
CA CYS A 199 -13.77 12.20 -11.13
C CYS A 199 -12.33 12.67 -11.39
N SER A 200 -12.19 13.56 -12.39
CA SER A 200 -10.94 14.26 -12.71
C SER A 200 -11.23 15.48 -13.57
N LEU A 201 -10.19 16.24 -13.91
CA LEU A 201 -10.27 17.34 -14.88
C LEU A 201 -10.93 16.94 -16.22
N PHE A 202 -10.78 15.68 -16.64
CA PHE A 202 -11.33 15.17 -17.90
C PHE A 202 -12.58 14.30 -17.72
N LYS A 203 -12.98 14.01 -16.48
CA LYS A 203 -14.16 13.20 -16.15
C LYS A 203 -15.03 13.97 -15.15
N PRO A 204 -16.05 14.71 -15.61
CA PRO A 204 -16.94 15.45 -14.73
C PRO A 204 -17.80 14.50 -13.90
N CYS A 205 -18.33 15.03 -12.81
CA CYS A 205 -19.23 14.28 -11.94
C CYS A 205 -20.59 14.04 -12.60
N PRO A 206 -21.17 12.83 -12.45
CA PRO A 206 -22.53 12.54 -12.88
C PRO A 206 -23.53 13.54 -12.30
N THR A 207 -24.57 13.86 -13.08
CA THR A 207 -25.56 14.90 -12.73
C THR A 207 -26.93 14.33 -12.39
N ASP A 208 -27.12 13.03 -12.56
CA ASP A 208 -28.31 12.30 -12.14
C ASP A 208 -28.24 12.03 -10.64
N VAL A 209 -28.92 12.89 -9.89
CA VAL A 209 -28.99 12.85 -8.43
C VAL A 209 -30.32 12.26 -7.95
N PRO A 210 -30.41 11.76 -6.70
CA PRO A 210 -31.65 11.23 -6.15
C PRO A 210 -32.79 12.27 -6.17
N SER A 211 -34.02 11.80 -6.29
CA SER A 211 -35.20 12.68 -6.26
C SER A 211 -35.22 13.51 -4.97
N SER A 212 -35.55 14.79 -5.07
CA SER A 212 -35.53 15.81 -3.99
C SER A 212 -34.17 16.41 -3.62
N VAL A 213 -33.06 15.90 -4.17
CA VAL A 213 -31.74 16.51 -3.99
C VAL A 213 -31.63 17.79 -4.83
N THR A 214 -31.15 18.86 -4.19
CA THR A 214 -30.80 20.14 -4.86
C THR A 214 -29.34 20.53 -4.65
N ALA A 215 -28.59 19.79 -3.82
CA ALA A 215 -27.15 19.87 -3.71
C ALA A 215 -26.47 19.57 -5.04
N LYS A 216 -25.31 20.20 -5.29
CA LYS A 216 -24.64 20.13 -6.59
C LYS A 216 -23.53 19.10 -6.59
N PRO A 217 -23.45 18.22 -7.61
CA PRO A 217 -22.34 17.31 -7.75
C PRO A 217 -21.07 18.08 -8.10
N MET A 218 -20.01 17.87 -7.33
CA MET A 218 -18.70 18.48 -7.54
C MET A 218 -17.60 17.45 -7.28
N CYS A 219 -16.49 17.59 -8.01
CA CYS A 219 -15.27 16.82 -7.74
C CYS A 219 -14.58 17.43 -6.52
N ALA A 220 -15.09 17.09 -5.34
CA ALA A 220 -14.80 17.81 -4.09
C ALA A 220 -13.96 16.99 -3.10
N LEU A 221 -13.74 15.70 -3.37
CA LEU A 221 -13.03 14.80 -2.48
C LEU A 221 -11.71 14.39 -3.11
N LYS A 222 -10.65 14.38 -2.30
CA LYS A 222 -9.34 13.88 -2.69
C LYS A 222 -8.86 12.85 -1.69
N GLU A 223 -8.50 11.68 -2.19
CA GLU A 223 -7.98 10.60 -1.36
C GLU A 223 -6.55 10.94 -0.92
N ALA A 224 -6.35 11.03 0.39
CA ALA A 224 -5.10 11.47 0.99
C ALA A 224 -3.92 10.60 0.54
N GLY A 225 -2.84 11.25 0.08
CA GLY A 225 -1.65 10.53 -0.40
C GLY A 225 -1.77 9.96 -1.82
N THR A 226 -2.88 10.22 -2.53
CA THR A 226 -3.06 9.82 -3.93
C THR A 226 -3.45 11.03 -4.81
N LEU A 227 -3.52 10.79 -6.13
CA LEU A 227 -4.10 11.72 -7.10
C LEU A 227 -5.57 11.41 -7.43
N LYS A 228 -6.21 10.49 -6.69
CA LYS A 228 -7.59 10.09 -6.95
C LYS A 228 -8.55 11.11 -6.36
N GLU A 229 -9.52 11.49 -7.17
CA GLU A 229 -10.57 12.44 -6.81
C GLU A 229 -11.95 11.79 -6.99
N TYR A 230 -12.88 12.17 -6.13
CA TYR A 230 -14.22 11.58 -6.08
C TYR A 230 -15.30 12.65 -5.98
N CYS A 231 -16.47 12.33 -6.53
CA CYS A 231 -17.61 13.23 -6.56
C CYS A 231 -18.34 13.28 -5.22
N ALA A 232 -18.84 14.45 -4.85
CA ALA A 232 -19.76 14.60 -3.72
C ALA A 232 -20.86 15.59 -4.07
N LEU A 233 -22.01 15.44 -3.40
CA LEU A 233 -23.06 16.44 -3.41
C LEU A 233 -22.71 17.54 -2.41
N VAL A 234 -22.35 18.72 -2.93
CA VAL A 234 -22.06 19.90 -2.13
C VAL A 234 -23.38 20.60 -1.79
N CYS A 235 -23.74 20.57 -0.51
CA CYS A 235 -24.96 21.15 0.06
C CYS A 235 -24.73 22.51 0.72
N ALA A 236 -23.49 22.82 1.10
CA ALA A 236 -23.10 24.14 1.56
C ALA A 236 -21.75 24.52 0.91
N PRO A 237 -21.73 25.40 -0.10
CA PRO A 237 -20.47 25.91 -0.64
C PRO A 237 -19.77 26.83 0.37
N ALA A 238 -18.51 27.18 0.09
CA ALA A 238 -17.66 27.88 1.06
C ALA A 238 -18.23 29.23 1.53
N GLU A 239 -18.96 29.95 0.67
CA GLU A 239 -19.64 31.20 1.00
C GLU A 239 -20.76 31.06 2.05
N ASP A 240 -21.31 29.85 2.18
CA ASP A 240 -22.34 29.49 3.16
C ASP A 240 -21.72 28.89 4.44
N VAL A 241 -20.39 28.87 4.57
CA VAL A 241 -19.65 28.44 5.76
C VAL A 241 -19.05 29.64 6.50
N VAL A 242 -19.29 29.73 7.80
CA VAL A 242 -18.77 30.81 8.68
C VAL A 242 -18.20 30.17 9.93
N ASP A 243 -16.96 30.51 10.28
CA ASP A 243 -16.25 29.99 11.46
C ASP A 243 -16.28 28.46 11.60
N GLY A 244 -16.20 27.75 10.46
CA GLY A 244 -16.22 26.29 10.42
C GLY A 244 -17.61 25.66 10.63
N GLN A 245 -18.68 26.46 10.55
CA GLN A 245 -20.06 26.01 10.66
C GLN A 245 -20.88 26.40 9.42
N ILE A 246 -21.86 25.56 9.06
CA ILE A 246 -22.81 25.86 7.99
C ILE A 246 -23.76 26.94 8.49
N ARG A 247 -23.83 28.07 7.76
CA ARG A 247 -24.62 29.26 8.15
C ARG A 247 -26.10 28.94 8.33
N ASP A 248 -26.65 28.08 7.48
CA ASP A 248 -28.03 27.60 7.57
C ASP A 248 -28.06 26.08 7.40
N GLN A 249 -27.87 25.38 8.51
CA GLN A 249 -27.86 23.92 8.55
C GLN A 249 -29.16 23.31 8.01
N LYS A 250 -30.31 23.91 8.31
CA LYS A 250 -31.62 23.39 7.89
C LYS A 250 -31.80 23.47 6.37
N LYS A 251 -31.38 24.58 5.76
CA LYS A 251 -31.37 24.73 4.30
C LYS A 251 -30.40 23.73 3.65
N ALA A 252 -29.22 23.56 4.24
CA ALA A 252 -28.21 22.66 3.71
C ALA A 252 -28.64 21.19 3.80
N ASP A 253 -29.24 20.76 4.92
CA ASP A 253 -29.85 19.42 5.06
C ASP A 253 -30.97 19.22 4.04
N GLY A 254 -31.83 20.23 3.85
CA GLY A 254 -32.88 20.20 2.83
C GLY A 254 -32.35 20.05 1.40
N ALA A 255 -31.10 20.42 1.14
CA ALA A 255 -30.48 20.23 -0.17
C ALA A 255 -30.05 18.77 -0.43
N CYS A 256 -29.87 17.97 0.62
CA CYS A 256 -29.47 16.58 0.56
C CYS A 256 -30.63 15.58 0.38
N GLY A 257 -31.87 16.07 0.43
CA GLY A 257 -33.06 15.22 0.36
C GLY A 257 -33.47 14.65 1.72
N ALA A 258 -34.49 13.80 1.73
CA ALA A 258 -35.15 13.38 2.98
C ALA A 258 -34.37 12.38 3.84
N SER A 259 -33.40 11.67 3.25
CA SER A 259 -32.67 10.57 3.89
C SER A 259 -31.19 10.87 4.13
N ALA A 260 -30.72 12.07 3.79
CA ALA A 260 -29.33 12.48 3.98
C ALA A 260 -29.28 13.82 4.71
N SER A 261 -28.14 14.11 5.34
CA SER A 261 -27.89 15.40 5.99
C SER A 261 -26.58 16.01 5.52
N CYS A 262 -26.46 17.33 5.68
CA CYS A 262 -25.30 18.07 5.22
C CYS A 262 -24.24 18.13 6.33
N LYS A 263 -23.06 17.56 6.10
CA LYS A 263 -21.97 17.54 7.07
C LYS A 263 -20.78 18.36 6.60
N MET A 264 -20.11 19.03 7.53
CA MET A 264 -18.94 19.85 7.23
C MET A 264 -17.73 18.99 6.86
N ALA A 265 -17.28 19.05 5.61
CA ALA A 265 -16.02 18.47 5.18
C ALA A 265 -14.89 19.49 5.36
N GLY A 266 -13.71 19.01 5.80
CA GLY A 266 -12.56 19.82 6.24
C GLY A 266 -11.95 20.84 5.26
N ALA A 267 -12.57 21.07 4.11
CA ALA A 267 -12.23 22.11 3.13
C ALA A 267 -13.17 23.34 3.19
N GLY A 268 -14.00 23.46 4.22
CA GLY A 268 -14.94 24.59 4.35
C GLY A 268 -16.15 24.47 3.43
N VAL A 269 -16.53 23.25 3.07
CA VAL A 269 -17.75 22.94 2.31
C VAL A 269 -18.55 21.88 3.05
N GLY A 270 -19.88 21.96 2.96
CA GLY A 270 -20.78 20.90 3.42
C GLY A 270 -21.05 19.90 2.31
N ILE A 271 -21.02 18.61 2.64
CA ILE A 271 -21.37 17.51 1.73
C ILE A 271 -22.50 16.66 2.30
N CYS A 272 -23.33 16.09 1.43
CA CYS A 272 -24.42 15.20 1.83
C CYS A 272 -23.91 13.81 2.20
N THR A 273 -24.36 13.29 3.35
CA THR A 273 -24.08 11.93 3.81
C THR A 273 -25.35 11.27 4.35
N TYR A 274 -25.39 9.93 4.33
CA TYR A 274 -26.40 9.09 4.95
C TYR A 274 -25.88 8.63 6.31
N ASP A 275 -26.65 8.82 7.39
CA ASP A 275 -26.17 8.72 8.79
C ASP A 275 -26.40 7.33 9.40
N ASP A 276 -26.83 6.38 8.57
CA ASP A 276 -27.58 5.20 8.99
C ASP A 276 -26.76 4.11 9.68
#